data_AF-A0A3M1KPP5-F1
#
_entry.id   AF-A0A3M1KPP5-F1
#
_cell.length_a   1.000
_cell.length_b   1.000
_cell.length_c   1.000
_cell.angle_alpha   90.00
_cell.angle_beta   90.00
_cell.angle_gamma   90.00
#
_symmetry.space_group_name_H-M   'P 1'
#
loop_
_entity.id
_entity.type
_entity.pdbx_description
1 polymer ?
#
loop_
_entity_poly.entity_id
_entity_poly.type
_entity_poly.pdbx_seq_one_letter_code
_entity_poly.pdbx_strand_id
1 'polypeptide(L)' 'MTEPTICKDPALYDYLLEVSLREHPVLEKLRRETASLEQAAMQTSPEQGQFLYLLARLLGVRRAIEVGTFTG' A
#
# COMPACT_ATOMS: atom_id res chain seq x y z
N MET A 1 -7.35 28.95 5.25
CA MET A 1 -6.11 28.19 5.51
C MET A 1 -6.41 26.73 5.25
N THR A 2 -5.82 26.11 4.23
CA THR A 2 -5.97 24.66 3.99
C THR A 2 -4.80 23.94 4.64
N GLU A 3 -5.08 23.40 5.83
CA GLU A 3 -4.27 22.41 6.55
C GLU A 3 -4.24 21.07 5.77
N PRO A 4 -3.22 20.21 5.97
CA PRO A 4 -3.04 18.98 5.20
C PRO A 4 -4.17 17.95 5.40
N THR A 5 -4.56 17.28 4.31
CA THR A 5 -5.82 16.56 4.18
C THR A 5 -5.92 15.21 4.91
N ILE A 6 -4.84 14.48 5.26
CA ILE A 6 -4.87 13.24 6.10
C ILE A 6 -3.43 12.80 6.54
N CYS A 7 -3.33 12.13 7.71
CA CYS A 7 -2.22 11.30 8.25
C CYS A 7 -0.75 11.76 8.06
N LYS A 8 -0.41 13.00 8.45
CA LYS A 8 1.00 13.42 8.59
C LYS A 8 1.64 13.08 9.95
N ASP A 9 0.81 12.68 10.91
CA ASP A 9 1.25 12.28 12.24
C ASP A 9 1.60 10.78 12.23
N PRO A 10 2.82 10.38 12.62
CA PRO A 10 3.23 8.98 12.64
C PRO A 10 2.35 8.08 13.52
N ALA A 11 1.91 8.57 14.69
CA ALA A 11 1.06 7.78 15.59
C ALA A 11 -0.34 7.57 14.99
N LEU A 12 -0.86 8.57 14.25
CA LEU A 12 -2.11 8.41 13.52
C LEU A 12 -1.96 7.44 12.34
N TYR A 13 -0.81 7.44 11.67
CA TYR A 13 -0.52 6.49 10.60
C TYR A 13 -0.46 5.05 11.14
N ASP A 14 0.25 4.83 12.25
CA ASP A 14 0.33 3.52 12.89
C ASP A 14 -1.05 3.03 13.34
N TYR A 15 -1.86 3.90 13.95
CA TYR A 15 -3.24 3.57 14.32
C TYR A 15 -4.08 3.19 13.10
N LEU A 16 -3.98 3.93 11.99
CA LEU A 16 -4.68 3.62 10.75
C LEU A 16 -4.32 2.22 10.25
N LEU A 17 -3.03 1.88 10.23
CA LEU A 17 -2.57 0.55 9.83
C LEU A 17 -3.12 -0.52 10.76
N GLU A 18 -3.04 -0.32 12.08
CA GLU A 18 -3.52 -1.28 13.08
C GLU A 18 -5.00 -1.62 12.93
N VAL A 19 -5.86 -0.63 12.68
CA VAL A 19 -7.32 -0.84 12.64
C VAL A 19 -7.87 -1.16 11.24
N SER A 20 -7.09 -0.96 10.18
CA SER A 20 -7.59 -1.08 8.80
C SER A 20 -6.80 -2.00 7.88
N LEU A 21 -5.49 -2.19 8.10
CA LEU A 21 -4.66 -2.97 7.19
C LEU A 21 -4.92 -4.47 7.36
N ARG A 22 -5.17 -5.15 6.25
CA ARG A 22 -5.39 -6.60 6.16
C ARG A 22 -4.41 -7.16 5.12
N GLU A 23 -3.13 -7.04 5.41
CA GLU A 23 -2.05 -7.49 4.54
C GLU A 23 -1.96 -9.03 4.52
N HIS A 24 -1.88 -9.62 3.33
CA HIS A 24 -1.68 -11.07 3.19
C HIS A 24 -0.23 -11.42 3.60
N PRO A 25 0.03 -12.55 4.29
CA PRO A 25 1.38 -12.88 4.77
C PRO A 25 2.47 -12.92 3.68
N VAL A 26 2.10 -13.27 2.44
CA VAL A 26 3.02 -13.25 1.29
C VAL A 26 3.42 -11.82 0.90
N LEU A 27 2.48 -10.87 0.94
CA LEU A 27 2.76 -9.46 0.62
C LEU A 27 3.59 -8.82 1.74
N GLU A 28 3.29 -9.15 2.99
CA GLU A 28 4.11 -8.71 4.13
C GLU A 28 5.55 -9.21 3.99
N LYS A 29 5.73 -10.50 3.65
CA LYS A 29 7.05 -11.08 3.40
C LYS A 29 7.75 -10.36 2.24
N LEU A 30 7.06 -10.13 1.13
CA LEU A 30 7.62 -9.40 -0.02
C LEU A 30 8.06 -7.98 0.39
N ARG A 31 7.23 -7.25 1.13
CA ARG A 31 7.56 -5.91 1.64
C ARG A 31 8.80 -5.91 2.53
N ARG A 32 8.94 -6.89 3.42
CA ARG A 32 10.12 -7.05 4.27
C ARG A 32 11.39 -7.36 3.45
N GLU A 33 11.27 -8.17 2.40
CA GLU A 33 12.39 -8.47 1.50
C GLU A 33 12.77 -7.24 0.67
N THR A 34 11.80 -6.53 0.08
CA THR A 34 12.01 -5.31 -0.70
C THR A 34 12.61 -4.18 0.13
N ALA A 35 12.29 -4.09 1.43
CA ALA A 35 12.86 -3.08 2.33
C ALA A 35 14.40 -3.14 2.46
N SER A 36 15.03 -4.24 2.05
CA SER A 36 16.49 -4.37 2.02
C SER A 36 17.16 -3.82 0.75
N LEU A 37 16.38 -3.45 -0.27
CA LEU A 37 16.89 -2.92 -1.54
C LEU A 37 17.16 -1.41 -1.43
N GLU A 38 18.18 -0.92 -2.15
CA GLU A 38 18.51 0.50 -2.19
C GLU A 38 17.33 1.36 -2.67
N GLN A 39 16.52 0.80 -3.57
CA GLN A 39 15.35 1.44 -4.16
C GLN A 39 14.03 1.12 -3.42
N ALA A 40 14.08 0.65 -2.17
CA ALA A 40 12.90 0.23 -1.40
C ALA A 40 11.76 1.27 -1.36
N ALA A 41 12.10 2.56 -1.40
CA ALA A 41 11.13 3.65 -1.43
C ALA A 41 10.23 3.68 -2.70
N MET A 42 10.57 2.92 -3.74
CA MET A 42 9.74 2.74 -4.94
C MET A 42 8.55 1.80 -4.71
N GLN A 43 8.55 1.03 -3.62
CA GLN A 43 7.49 0.08 -3.33
C GLN A 43 6.20 0.79 -2.93
N THR A 44 5.07 0.30 -3.43
CA THR A 44 3.73 0.75 -3.01
C THR A 44 3.50 0.43 -1.53
N SER A 45 2.93 1.36 -0.77
CA SER A 45 2.62 1.11 0.65
C SER A 45 1.50 0.07 0.80
N PRO A 46 1.48 -0.73 1.88
CA PRO A 46 0.55 -1.86 2.00
C PRO A 46 -0.92 -1.42 2.00
N GLU A 47 -1.24 -0.28 2.61
CA GLU A 47 -2.58 0.33 2.59
C GLU A 47 -2.99 0.85 1.21
N GLN A 48 -2.05 1.34 0.40
CA GLN A 48 -2.30 1.69 -1.00
C GLN A 48 -2.61 0.46 -1.85
N GLY A 49 -1.85 -0.64 -1.69
CA GLY A 49 -2.13 -1.91 -2.36
C GLY A 49 -3.51 -2.46 -1.99
N GLN A 50 -3.89 -2.39 -0.72
CA GLN A 50 -5.23 -2.76 -0.26
C GLN A 50 -6.32 -1.88 -0.87
N PHE A 51 -6.09 -0.57 -0.99
CA PHE A 51 -7.04 0.35 -1.61
C PHE A 51 -7.24 0.04 -3.11
N LEU A 52 -6.16 -0.22 -3.84
CA LEU A 52 -6.24 -0.62 -5.25
C LEU A 52 -6.99 -1.95 -5.42
N TYR A 53 -6.77 -2.92 -4.52
CA TYR A 53 -7.53 -4.16 -4.49
C TYR A 53 -9.04 -3.90 -4.27
N LEU A 54 -9.40 -3.03 -3.32
CA LEU A 54 -10.79 -2.63 -3.09
C LEU A 54 -11.42 -2.01 -4.34
N LEU A 55 -10.71 -1.08 -5.01
CA LEU A 55 -11.19 -0.46 -6.25
C LEU A 55 -11.41 -1.49 -7.36
N ALA A 56 -10.45 -2.40 -7.56
CA ALA A 56 -10.57 -3.46 -8.57
C ALA A 56 -11.80 -4.34 -8.32
N ARG A 57 -12.08 -4.66 -7.05
CA ARG A 57 -13.26 -5.42 -6.63
C ARG A 57 -14.56 -4.65 -6.87
N LEU A 58 -14.63 -3.38 -6.48
CA LEU A 58 -15.82 -2.54 -6.63
C LEU A 58 -16.18 -2.27 -8.10
N LEU A 59 -15.15 -2.09 -8.95
CA LEU A 59 -15.32 -1.83 -10.38
C LEU A 59 -15.51 -3.11 -11.20
N GLY A 60 -15.40 -4.29 -10.59
CA GLY A 60 -15.50 -5.57 -11.30
C GLY A 60 -14.41 -5.75 -12.37
N VAL A 61 -13.20 -5.25 -12.10
CA VAL A 61 -12.08 -5.26 -13.05
C VAL A 61 -11.75 -6.70 -13.45
N ARG A 62 -11.73 -6.97 -14.76
CA ARG A 62 -11.33 -8.26 -15.34
C ARG A 62 -9.99 -8.22 -16.08
N ARG A 63 -9.55 -7.02 -16.43
CA ARG A 63 -8.29 -6.75 -17.14
C ARG A 63 -7.70 -5.50 -16.52
N ALA A 64 -6.48 -5.60 -16.03
CA ALA A 64 -5.71 -4.49 -15.49
C ALA A 64 -4.36 -4.46 -16.22
N ILE A 65 -3.79 -3.25 -16.33
CA ILE A 65 -2.42 -3.05 -16.80
C ILE A 65 -1.69 -2.37 -15.65
N GLU A 66 -0.56 -2.94 -15.26
CA GLU A 66 0.37 -2.33 -14.34
C GLU A 66 1.55 -1.79 -15.13
N VAL A 67 1.88 -0.51 -14.92
CA VAL A 67 3.01 0.15 -15.58
C VAL A 67 4.03 0.48 -14.50
N GLY A 68 5.13 -0.27 -14.49
CA GLY A 68 6.16 -0.21 -13.44
C GLY A 68 5.88 -1.20 -12.32
N THR A 69 6.41 -2.43 -12.47
CA THR A 69 6.12 -3.55 -11.57
C THR A 69 7.09 -3.69 -10.39
N PHE A 70 8.27 -3.08 -10.46
CA PHE A 70 9.35 -3.23 -9.46
C PHE A 70 9.51 -4.66 -8.91
N THR A 71 9.13 -4.93 -7.66
CA THR A 71 9.21 -6.25 -7.01
C THR A 71 7.92 -7.07 -7.04
N GLY A 72 6.87 -6.57 -7.71
CA GLY A 72 5.56 -7.21 -7.80
C GLY A 72 4.41 -6.30 -7.43
#